data_AF-A0A0K1K286-F1
#
_entry.id   AF-A0A0K1K286-F1
#
_cell.length_a   1.000
_cell.length_b   1.000
_cell.length_c   1.000
_cell.angle_alpha   90.00
_cell.angle_beta   90.00
_cell.angle_gamma   90.00
#
_symmetry.space_group_name_H-M   'P 1'
#
loop_
_entity.id
_entity.type
_entity.pdbx_description
1 polymer ?
#
loop_
_entity_poly.entity_id
_entity_poly.type
_entity_poly.pdbx_seq_one_letter_code
_entity_poly.pdbx_strand_id
1 'polypeptide(L)' 'MRLKMNSQILKTPADYAAALKEIDALMSAERGTSDGLRLQILANLIQEYELIHFPMDPPNSMDGK' A
#
# COMPACT_ATOMS: atom_id res chain seq x y z
N MET A 1 -2.16 6.90 21.10
CA MET A 1 -2.73 7.71 20.01
C MET A 1 -3.28 6.75 18.96
N ARG A 2 -4.60 6.70 18.74
CA ARG A 2 -5.23 5.84 17.72
C ARG A 2 -5.25 6.64 16.42
N LEU A 3 -4.36 6.31 15.47
CA LEU A 3 -4.38 6.93 14.15
C LEU A 3 -5.70 6.56 13.49
N LYS A 4 -6.64 7.50 13.44
CA LYS A 4 -7.82 7.39 12.58
C LYS A 4 -7.29 7.58 11.16
N MET A 5 -6.84 6.49 10.54
CA MET A 5 -6.67 6.46 9.10
C MET A 5 -8.08 6.54 8.52
N ASN A 6 -8.41 7.69 7.95
CA ASN A 6 -9.67 7.95 7.27
C ASN A 6 -9.74 6.90 6.16
N SER A 7 -10.54 5.85 6.36
CA SER A 7 -10.39 4.51 5.75
C SER A 7 -10.69 4.44 4.26
N GLN A 8 -10.40 5.50 3.50
CA GLN A 8 -10.85 5.67 2.14
C GLN A 8 -9.70 5.91 1.16
N ILE A 9 -8.64 6.66 1.50
CA ILE A 9 -7.55 6.94 0.56
C ILE A 9 -6.25 7.24 1.32
N LEU A 10 -5.14 6.59 0.94
CA LEU A 10 -3.79 7.06 1.32
C LEU A 10 -3.49 8.30 0.49
N LYS A 11 -3.35 9.47 1.13
CA LYS A 11 -3.15 10.75 0.40
C LYS A 11 -1.80 11.36 0.65
N THR A 12 -1.16 11.00 1.75
CA THR A 12 0.11 11.59 2.17
C THR A 12 1.19 10.52 2.31
N PRO A 13 2.48 10.89 2.17
CA PRO A 13 3.58 9.96 2.46
C PRO A 13 3.54 9.40 3.88
N ALA A 14 2.98 10.15 4.84
CA ALA A 14 2.81 9.69 6.22
C ALA A 14 1.75 8.59 6.32
N ASP A 15 0.63 8.70 5.60
CA ASP A 15 -0.38 7.65 5.52
C ASP A 15 0.20 6.38 4.87
N TYR A 16 0.96 6.55 3.78
CA TYR A 16 1.65 5.46 3.10
C TYR A 16 2.63 4.72 4.02
N ALA A 17 3.49 5.46 4.73
CA ALA A 17 4.43 4.87 5.69
C ALA A 17 3.71 4.16 6.86
N ALA A 18 2.60 4.73 7.36
CA ALA A 18 1.79 4.09 8.39
C ALA A 18 1.13 2.79 7.88
N ALA A 19 0.62 2.81 6.65
CA ALA A 19 0.04 1.63 6.00
C ALA A 19 1.07 0.51 5.82
N LEU A 20 2.28 0.84 5.36
CA LEU A 20 3.38 -0.13 5.23
C LEU A 20 3.73 -0.79 6.57
N LYS A 21 3.80 0.00 7.65
CA LYS A 21 4.06 -0.53 8.99
C LYS A 21 2.94 -1.44 9.48
N GLU A 22 1.70 -1.12 9.14
CA GLU A 22 0.55 -1.95 9.49
C GLU A 22 0.52 -3.26 8.70
N ILE A 23 0.89 -3.23 7.41
CA ILE A 23 1.10 -4.44 6.60
C ILE A 23 2.16 -5.34 7.21
N ASP A 24 3.32 -4.81 7.59
CA ASP A 24 4.41 -5.57 8.20
C ASP A 24 3.93 -6.37 9.43
N ALA A 25 3.13 -5.73 10.29
CA ALA A 25 2.52 -6.37 11.46
C ALA A 25 1.46 -7.44 11.10
N LEU A 26 0.84 -7.35 9.92
CA LEU A 26 -0.23 -8.23 9.47
C LEU A 26 0.26 -9.32 8.49
N MET A 27 1.54 -9.36 8.13
CA MET A 27 2.10 -10.32 7.15
C MET A 27 1.86 -11.79 7.52
N SER A 28 1.72 -12.11 8.80
CA SER A 28 1.39 -13.47 9.29
C SER A 28 -0.12 -13.73 9.44
N ALA A 29 -0.98 -12.79 9.05
CA ALA A 29 -2.42 -12.94 9.19
C ALA A 29 -2.96 -14.02 8.23
N GLU A 30 -3.80 -14.90 8.76
CA GLU A 30 -4.44 -15.95 7.96
C GLU A 30 -5.55 -15.39 7.08
N ARG A 31 -5.73 -15.99 5.89
CA ARG A 31 -6.82 -15.62 4.98
C ARG A 31 -8.18 -15.91 5.62
N GLY A 32 -9.15 -15.04 5.35
CA GLY A 32 -10.50 -15.18 5.90
C GLY A 32 -10.66 -14.69 7.34
N THR A 33 -9.57 -14.28 8.00
CA THR A 33 -9.63 -13.57 9.29
C THR A 33 -9.84 -12.07 9.08
N SER A 34 -10.26 -11.36 10.13
CA SER A 34 -10.39 -9.89 10.08
C SER A 34 -9.06 -9.20 9.77
N ASP A 35 -7.95 -9.75 10.28
CA ASP A 35 -6.61 -9.23 10.03
C ASP A 35 -6.16 -9.50 8.58
N GLY A 36 -6.47 -10.68 8.04
CA GLY A 36 -6.22 -10.99 6.63
C GLY A 36 -7.02 -10.11 5.66
N LEU A 37 -8.29 -9.81 6.00
CA LEU A 37 -9.10 -8.86 5.23
C LEU A 37 -8.51 -7.45 5.30
N ARG A 38 -8.03 -7.03 6.47
CA ARG A 38 -7.38 -5.73 6.66
C ARG A 38 -6.08 -5.62 5.88
N LEU A 39 -5.25 -6.66 5.89
CA LEU A 39 -4.03 -6.75 5.07
C LEU A 39 -4.36 -6.56 3.58
N GLN A 40 -5.39 -7.25 3.09
CA GLN A 40 -5.82 -7.13 1.68
C GLN A 40 -6.27 -5.71 1.32
N ILE A 41 -7.03 -5.06 2.20
CA ILE A 41 -7.47 -3.66 1.99
C ILE A 41 -6.26 -2.71 1.95
N LEU A 42 -5.34 -2.84 2.91
CA LEU A 42 -4.13 -1.99 2.96
C LEU A 42 -3.27 -2.17 1.71
N ALA A 43 -3.09 -3.41 1.24
CA ALA A 43 -2.30 -3.70 0.05
C ALA A 43 -2.87 -3.00 -1.19
N ASN A 44 -4.20 -3.05 -1.39
CA ASN A 44 -4.87 -2.35 -2.49
C ASN A 44 -4.68 -0.83 -2.39
N LEU A 45 -4.84 -0.26 -1.20
CA LEU A 45 -4.69 1.19 -1.00
C LEU A 45 -3.25 1.67 -1.28
N ILE A 46 -2.25 0.89 -0.89
CA ILE A 46 -0.84 1.15 -1.18
C ILE A 46 -0.61 1.12 -2.68
N GLN A 47 -1.11 0.11 -3.38
CA GLN A 47 -0.98 0.02 -4.83
C GLN A 47 -1.58 1.24 -5.55
N GLU A 48 -2.79 1.68 -5.16
CA GLU A 48 -3.38 2.90 -5.73
C GLU A 48 -2.54 4.15 -5.46
N TYR A 49 -2.00 4.29 -4.24
CA TYR A 49 -1.09 5.38 -3.90
C TYR A 49 0.17 5.37 -4.78
N GLU A 50 0.78 4.20 -4.95
CA GLU A 50 1.99 4.02 -5.73
C GLU A 50 1.77 4.32 -7.22
N LEU A 51 0.64 3.91 -7.80
CA LEU A 51 0.31 4.25 -9.18
C LEU A 51 0.23 5.77 -9.42
N ILE A 52 -0.23 6.53 -8.42
CA ILE A 52 -0.37 7.98 -8.52
C ILE A 52 0.95 8.70 -8.23
N HIS A 53 1.70 8.25 -7.21
CA HIS A 53 2.86 8.98 -6.67
C HIS A 53 4.21 8.46 -7.16
N PHE A 54 4.27 7.19 -7.54
CA PHE A 54 5.43 6.51 -8.09
C PHE A 54 5.06 5.86 -9.43
N PRO A 55 4.66 6.67 -10.43
CA PRO A 55 4.37 6.14 -11.75
C PRO A 55 5.60 5.39 -12.24
N MET A 56 5.40 4.12 -12.63
CA MET A 56 6.46 3.35 -13.28
C MET A 56 6.88 4.14 -14.52
N ASP A 57 8.15 4.55 -14.55
CA ASP A 57 8.73 5.10 -15.77
C ASP A 57 8.47 4.06 -16.87
N PRO A 58 7.93 4.45 -18.05
CA PRO A 58 7.81 3.50 -19.15
C PRO A 58 9.18 2.82 -19.30
N PRO A 59 9.24 1.50 -19.60
CA PRO A 59 10.53 0.87 -19.83
C PRO A 59 11.24 1.72 -20.87
N ASN A 60 12.30 2.41 -20.44
CA ASN A 60 13.10 3.21 -21.32
C ASN A 60 13.69 2.21 -22.30
N SER A 61 13.14 2.15 -23.51
CA SER A 61 13.65 1.35 -24.63
C SER A 61 15.02 1.89 -24.98
N MET A 62 16.02 1.52 -24.20
CA MET A 62 17.43 1.71 -24.50
C MET A 62 18.12 0.35 -24.36
N ASP A 63 17.77 -0.56 -25.28
CA ASP A 63 18.65 -1.61 -25.81
C ASP A 63 17.90 -2.33 -26.95
N GLY A 64 18.38 -2.47 -28.19
CA GLY A 64 19.69 -2.13 -28.72
C GLY A 64 19.69 -2.13 -30.25
N LYS A 65 20.63 -1.34 -30.78
CA LYS A 65 21.39 -1.48 -32.03
C LYS A 65 20.69 -1.90 -33.33
#